data_AF-A0AAN0MPQ6-F1
#
_entry.id   AF-A0AAN0MPQ6-F1
#
_cell.length_a   1.000
_cell.length_b   1.000
_cell.length_c   1.000
_cell.angle_alpha   90.00
_cell.angle_beta   90.00
_cell.angle_gamma   90.00
#
_symmetry.space_group_name_H-M   'P 1'
#
loop_
_entity.id
_entity.type
_entity.pdbx_description
1 polymer ?
#
loop_
_entity_poly.entity_id
_entity_poly.type
_entity_poly.pdbx_seq_one_letter_code
_entity_poly.pdbx_strand_id
1 'polypeptide(L)'
;MHHALSSHPPSASLRRFLIRTAVWMGIYCALHLGVILGWFDAILGTPSAWLLALAVAVPIAAQLRASLLWIQAADEYQRAQAIRSVVMACGLLLMLCTVWGFGESYAAAPHLPAWLVVPLFWLVWALVSAVMRVRG
;
A
#
# COMPACT_ATOMS: atom_id res chain seq x y z
N MET A 1 -40.22 -8.76 -9.69
CA MET A 1 -38.97 -9.39 -9.19
C MET A 1 -37.75 -8.77 -9.89
N HIS A 2 -37.47 -7.48 -9.68
CA HIS A 2 -36.21 -6.86 -10.09
C HIS A 2 -35.86 -5.74 -9.10
N HIS A 3 -35.33 -6.13 -7.93
CA HIS A 3 -34.58 -5.21 -7.09
C HIS A 3 -33.30 -4.86 -7.86
N ALA A 4 -33.35 -3.77 -8.63
CA ALA A 4 -32.17 -3.19 -9.23
C ALA A 4 -31.21 -2.80 -8.09
N LEU A 5 -30.07 -3.48 -8.03
CA LEU A 5 -28.96 -3.11 -7.16
C LEU A 5 -28.51 -1.71 -7.59
N SER A 6 -28.96 -0.67 -6.90
CA SER A 6 -28.45 0.68 -7.09
C SER A 6 -27.00 0.68 -6.62
N SER A 7 -26.07 0.46 -7.55
CA SER A 7 -24.65 0.62 -7.33
C SER A 7 -24.40 2.11 -7.09
N HIS A 8 -24.54 2.55 -5.84
CA HIS A 8 -24.18 3.91 -5.48
C HIS A 8 -22.70 4.09 -5.83
N PRO A 9 -22.35 5.08 -6.67
CA PRO A 9 -20.96 5.35 -6.97
C PRO A 9 -20.21 5.57 -5.65
N PRO A 10 -18.94 5.15 -5.56
CA PRO A 10 -18.15 5.36 -4.34
C PRO A 10 -18.26 6.82 -3.91
N SER A 11 -18.44 7.06 -2.60
CA SER A 11 -18.56 8.39 -2.04
C SER A 11 -17.43 9.29 -2.58
N ALA A 12 -17.71 10.58 -2.82
CA ALA A 12 -16.75 11.47 -3.45
C ALA A 12 -15.38 11.52 -2.73
N SER A 13 -15.37 11.27 -1.41
CA SER A 13 -14.16 11.09 -0.60
C SER A 13 -13.39 9.81 -0.94
N LEU A 14 -14.06 8.67 -1.06
CA LEU A 14 -13.46 7.40 -1.45
C LEU A 14 -12.88 7.44 -2.88
N ARG A 15 -13.62 8.03 -3.84
CA ARG A 15 -13.11 8.19 -5.21
C ARG A 15 -11.84 9.03 -5.25
N ARG A 16 -11.79 10.14 -4.52
CA ARG A 16 -10.57 10.98 -4.40
C ARG A 16 -9.42 10.23 -3.74
N PHE A 17 -9.70 9.43 -2.72
CA PHE A 17 -8.70 8.58 -2.08
C PHE A 17 -8.11 7.56 -3.07
N LEU A 18 -8.95 6.83 -3.81
CA LEU A 18 -8.51 5.84 -4.79
C LEU A 18 -7.66 6.46 -5.90
N ILE A 19 -8.06 7.63 -6.42
CA ILE A 19 -7.29 8.34 -7.46
C ILE A 19 -5.93 8.78 -6.90
N ARG A 20 -5.89 9.39 -5.71
CA ARG A 20 -4.62 9.79 -5.08
C ARG A 20 -3.71 8.59 -4.82
N THR A 21 -4.30 7.47 -4.40
CA THR A 21 -3.62 6.19 -4.21
C THR A 21 -3.00 5.67 -5.50
N ALA A 22 -3.79 5.62 -6.57
CA ALA A 22 -3.33 5.17 -7.87
C ALA A 22 -2.20 6.06 -8.41
N VAL A 23 -2.30 7.39 -8.24
CA VAL A 23 -1.26 8.34 -8.66
C VAL A 23 0.04 8.11 -7.88
N TRP A 24 0.00 8.03 -6.55
CA TRP A 24 1.21 7.85 -5.75
C TRP A 24 1.86 6.48 -5.96
N MET A 25 1.06 5.42 -6.11
CA MET A 25 1.60 4.10 -6.48
C MET A 25 2.15 4.10 -7.91
N GLY A 26 1.52 4.80 -8.84
CA GLY A 26 2.05 4.98 -10.19
C GLY A 26 3.44 5.64 -10.18
N ILE A 27 3.62 6.69 -9.38
CA ILE A 27 4.92 7.36 -9.21
C ILE A 27 5.94 6.41 -8.57
N TYR A 28 5.56 5.71 -7.50
CA TYR A 28 6.43 4.74 -6.84
C TYR A 28 6.90 3.62 -7.80
N CYS A 29 5.96 3.04 -8.56
CA CYS A 29 6.26 2.02 -9.56
C CYS A 29 7.12 2.56 -10.70
N ALA A 30 6.88 3.79 -11.16
CA ALA A 30 7.68 4.42 -12.21
C ALA A 30 9.12 4.67 -11.76
N LEU A 31 9.33 5.11 -10.52
CA LEU A 31 10.67 5.26 -9.95
C LEU A 31 11.39 3.92 -9.86
N HIS A 32 10.73 2.86 -9.35
CA HIS A 32 11.31 1.52 -9.31
C HIS A 32 11.60 0.95 -10.69
N LEU A 33 10.71 1.18 -11.66
CA LEU A 33 10.93 0.77 -13.03
C LEU A 33 12.15 1.49 -13.61
N GLY A 34 12.34 2.79 -13.33
CA GLY A 34 13.54 3.52 -13.71
C GLY A 34 14.83 2.92 -13.13
N VAL A 35 14.79 2.43 -11.88
CA VAL A 35 15.92 1.70 -11.27
C VAL A 35 16.18 0.38 -12.01
N ILE A 36 15.13 -0.41 -12.26
CA ILE A 36 15.23 -1.71 -12.94
C ILE A 36 15.74 -1.55 -14.38
N LEU A 37 15.36 -0.46 -15.06
CA LEU A 37 15.79 -0.12 -16.42
C LEU A 37 17.18 0.54 -16.47
N GLY A 38 17.85 0.70 -15.33
CA GLY A 38 19.21 1.22 -15.25
C GLY A 38 19.34 2.75 -15.39
N TRP A 39 18.24 3.51 -15.32
CA TRP A 39 18.27 4.98 -15.45
C TRP A 39 19.07 5.67 -14.35
N PHE A 40 19.30 4.97 -13.24
CA PHE A 40 20.01 5.48 -12.07
C PHE A 40 21.32 4.71 -11.79
N ASP A 41 21.78 3.83 -12.68
CA ASP A 41 22.96 2.98 -12.44
C ASP A 41 24.21 3.77 -12.06
N ALA A 42 24.38 4.96 -12.67
CA ALA A 42 25.51 5.85 -12.39
C ALA A 42 25.57 6.36 -10.94
N ILE A 43 24.46 6.34 -10.19
CA ILE A 43 24.39 6.82 -8.81
C ILE A 43 24.23 5.69 -7.79
N LEU A 44 23.89 4.46 -8.22
CA LEU A 44 23.72 3.32 -7.31
C LEU A 44 25.03 3.01 -6.56
N GLY A 45 24.92 2.70 -5.26
CA GLY A 45 26.07 2.43 -4.40
C GLY A 45 26.85 3.68 -3.95
N THR A 46 26.54 4.86 -4.49
CA THR A 46 27.16 6.12 -4.06
C THR A 46 26.31 6.80 -2.98
N PRO A 47 26.87 7.77 -2.22
CA PRO A 47 26.09 8.55 -1.26
C PRO A 47 24.89 9.30 -1.88
N SER A 48 24.92 9.61 -3.19
CA SER A 48 23.80 10.28 -3.85
C SER A 48 22.59 9.35 -4.07
N ALA A 49 22.75 8.02 -3.96
CA ALA A 49 21.64 7.07 -3.97
C ALA A 49 20.64 7.31 -2.84
N TRP A 50 21.05 7.95 -1.74
CA TRP A 50 20.14 8.35 -0.66
C TRP A 50 19.10 9.37 -1.13
N LEU A 51 19.42 10.24 -2.09
CA LEU A 51 18.45 11.17 -2.66
C LEU A 51 17.35 10.41 -3.41
N LEU A 52 17.72 9.36 -4.16
CA LEU A 52 16.77 8.49 -4.83
C LEU A 52 15.92 7.70 -3.83
N ALA A 53 16.53 7.16 -2.77
CA ALA A 53 15.80 6.47 -1.70
C ALA A 53 14.76 7.41 -1.03
N LEU A 54 15.14 8.66 -0.75
CA LEU A 54 14.24 9.68 -0.22
C LEU A 54 13.13 10.03 -1.22
N ALA A 55 13.46 10.20 -2.50
CA ALA A 55 12.48 10.47 -3.54
C ALA A 55 11.43 9.35 -3.67
N VAL A 56 11.85 8.09 -3.53
CA VAL A 56 10.97 6.91 -3.51
C VAL A 56 10.14 6.82 -2.23
N ALA A 57 10.64 7.32 -1.10
CA ALA A 57 9.91 7.36 0.17
C ALA A 57 8.80 8.42 0.20
N VAL A 58 8.95 9.53 -0.55
CA VAL A 58 7.95 10.61 -0.59
C VAL A 58 6.55 10.13 -1.00
N PRO A 59 6.38 9.34 -2.09
CA PRO A 59 5.08 8.75 -2.44
C PRO A 59 4.44 7.94 -1.31
N ILE A 60 5.24 7.18 -0.56
CA ILE A 60 4.76 6.35 0.55
C ILE A 60 4.20 7.25 1.67
N ALA A 61 4.94 8.29 2.06
CA ALA A 61 4.49 9.25 3.07
C ALA A 61 3.25 10.04 2.62
N ALA A 62 3.24 10.49 1.37
CA ALA A 62 2.09 11.19 0.78
C ALA A 62 0.83 10.31 0.79
N GLN A 63 1.01 9.01 0.55
CA GLN A 63 -0.05 8.04 0.53
C GLN A 63 -0.58 7.70 1.93
N LEU A 64 0.29 7.60 2.93
CA LEU A 64 -0.12 7.49 4.34
C LEU A 64 -0.95 8.70 4.77
N ARG A 65 -0.50 9.91 4.41
CA ARG A 65 -1.26 11.13 4.66
C ARG A 65 -2.63 11.12 3.96
N ALA A 66 -2.70 10.67 2.71
CA ALA A 66 -3.97 10.56 1.98
C ALA A 66 -4.95 9.58 2.67
N SER A 67 -4.42 8.48 3.20
CA SER A 67 -5.17 7.48 3.97
C SER A 67 -5.73 8.06 5.27
N LEU A 68 -4.90 8.78 6.03
CA LEU A 68 -5.31 9.44 7.27
C LEU A 68 -6.40 10.48 7.04
N LEU A 69 -6.26 11.32 6.01
CA LEU A 69 -7.26 12.33 5.67
C LEU A 69 -8.60 11.70 5.27
N TRP A 70 -8.57 10.56 4.58
CA TRP A 70 -9.79 9.81 4.25
C TRP A 70 -10.47 9.25 5.50
N ILE A 71 -9.71 8.65 6.42
CA ILE A 71 -10.24 8.10 7.68
C ILE A 71 -10.83 9.21 8.56
N GLN A 72 -10.18 10.38 8.63
CA GLN A 72 -10.66 11.52 9.42
C GLN A 72 -11.97 12.09 8.87
N ALA A 73 -12.14 12.10 7.56
CA ALA A 73 -13.35 12.58 6.89
C ALA A 73 -14.52 11.57 6.87
N ALA A 74 -14.29 10.35 7.36
CA ALA A 74 -15.32 9.31 7.42
C ALA A 74 -16.22 9.48 8.65
N ASP A 75 -17.45 8.95 8.57
CA ASP A 75 -18.33 8.84 9.74
C ASP A 75 -17.75 7.87 10.79
N GLU A 76 -18.29 7.87 12.01
CA GLU A 76 -17.76 7.07 13.13
C GLU A 76 -17.70 5.57 12.82
N TYR A 77 -18.70 5.05 12.12
CA TYR A 77 -18.76 3.64 11.75
C TYR A 77 -17.69 3.29 10.70
N GLN A 78 -17.63 4.07 9.62
CA GLN A 78 -16.64 3.90 8.54
C GLN A 78 -15.21 4.10 9.06
N ARG A 79 -15.00 5.08 9.95
CA ARG A 79 -13.70 5.35 10.59
C ARG A 79 -13.26 4.17 11.45
N ALA A 80 -14.13 3.67 12.32
CA ALA A 80 -13.83 2.50 13.15
C ALA A 80 -13.49 1.28 12.28
N GLN A 81 -14.25 1.06 11.20
CA GLN A 81 -14.01 -0.01 10.25
C GLN A 81 -12.67 0.14 9.51
N ALA A 82 -12.36 1.35 9.04
CA ALA A 82 -11.11 1.64 8.36
C ALA A 82 -9.89 1.42 9.27
N ILE A 83 -9.94 1.91 10.51
CA ILE A 83 -8.87 1.72 11.50
C ILE A 83 -8.65 0.22 11.75
N ARG A 84 -9.71 -0.55 11.99
CA ARG A 84 -9.63 -2.01 12.17
C ARG A 84 -8.99 -2.70 10.97
N SER A 85 -9.36 -2.30 9.75
CA SER A 85 -8.80 -2.88 8.53
C SER A 85 -7.29 -2.62 8.37
N VAL A 86 -6.81 -1.43 8.74
CA VAL A 86 -5.37 -1.09 8.71
C VAL A 86 -4.62 -1.92 9.75
N VAL A 87 -5.14 -2.03 10.97
CA VAL A 87 -4.50 -2.81 12.04
C VAL A 87 -4.39 -4.28 11.65
N MET A 88 -5.46 -4.87 11.11
CA MET A 88 -5.45 -6.24 10.58
C MET A 88 -4.45 -6.41 9.44
N ALA A 89 -4.39 -5.46 8.50
CA ALA A 89 -3.44 -5.50 7.40
C ALA A 89 -1.98 -5.42 7.87
N CYS A 90 -1.68 -4.55 8.84
CA CYS A 90 -0.35 -4.47 9.47
C CYS A 90 0.02 -5.77 10.17
N GLY A 91 -0.90 -6.39 10.92
CA GLY A 91 -0.65 -7.66 11.59
C GLY A 91 -0.39 -8.81 10.62
N LEU A 92 -1.18 -8.91 9.55
CA LEU A 92 -0.97 -9.89 8.48
C LEU A 92 0.37 -9.66 7.76
N LEU A 93 0.70 -8.40 7.44
CA LEU A 93 1.97 -8.08 6.80
C LEU A 93 3.16 -8.43 7.70
N LEU A 94 3.08 -8.10 9.00
CA LEU A 94 4.10 -8.47 9.98
C LEU A 94 4.30 -9.99 10.00
N MET A 95 3.21 -10.76 10.03
CA MET A 95 3.26 -12.22 9.99
C MET A 95 3.91 -12.73 8.70
N LEU A 96 3.48 -12.24 7.53
CA LEU A 96 4.01 -12.67 6.23
C LEU A 96 5.50 -12.35 6.08
N CYS A 97 5.91 -11.11 6.42
CA CYS A 97 7.31 -10.71 6.37
C CYS A 97 8.16 -11.52 7.35
N THR A 98 7.64 -11.82 8.54
CA THR A 98 8.36 -12.62 9.54
C THR A 98 8.53 -14.07 9.09
N VAL A 99 7.46 -14.69 8.57
CA VAL A 99 7.51 -16.04 7.99
C VAL A 99 8.56 -16.09 6.87
N TRP A 100 8.56 -15.11 5.97
CA TRP A 100 9.52 -15.07 4.88
C TRP A 100 10.96 -14.82 5.38
N GLY A 101 11.16 -13.89 6.30
CA GLY A 101 12.48 -13.61 6.89
C GLY A 101 13.09 -14.81 7.63
N PHE A 102 12.27 -15.62 8.29
CA PHE A 102 12.71 -16.92 8.82
C PHE A 102 12.97 -17.95 7.72
N GLY A 103 12.18 -17.94 6.65
CA GLY A 103 12.45 -18.75 5.45
C GLY A 103 13.82 -18.43 4.82
N GLU A 104 14.19 -17.16 4.70
CA GLU A 104 15.50 -16.73 4.22
C GLU A 104 16.61 -17.23 5.16
N SER A 105 16.41 -17.08 6.48
CA SER A 105 17.39 -17.47 7.49
C SER A 105 17.57 -18.98 7.65
N TYR A 106 16.49 -19.77 7.56
CA TYR A 106 16.46 -21.17 7.99
C TYR A 106 16.21 -22.16 6.85
N ALA A 107 15.51 -21.75 5.80
CA ALA A 107 15.05 -22.63 4.72
C ALA A 107 15.71 -22.32 3.37
N ALA A 108 16.74 -21.48 3.34
CA ALA A 108 17.41 -21.01 2.14
C ALA A 108 16.42 -20.42 1.10
N ALA A 109 15.36 -19.78 1.57
CA ALA A 109 14.42 -19.10 0.68
C ALA A 109 15.12 -17.96 -0.08
N PRO A 110 14.67 -17.63 -1.31
CA PRO A 110 15.22 -16.51 -2.06
C PRO A 110 15.09 -15.19 -1.30
N HIS A 111 16.15 -14.37 -1.35
CA HIS A 111 16.12 -13.04 -0.77
C HIS A 111 15.12 -12.15 -1.51
N LEU A 112 14.10 -11.67 -0.79
CA LEU A 112 13.13 -10.73 -1.35
C LEU A 112 13.51 -9.29 -0.97
N PRO A 113 13.59 -8.39 -1.96
CA PRO A 113 13.96 -7.02 -1.67
C PRO A 113 12.85 -6.31 -0.89
N ALA A 114 13.24 -5.55 0.14
CA ALA A 114 12.32 -4.91 1.08
C ALA A 114 11.33 -3.93 0.44
N TRP A 115 11.60 -3.43 -0.77
CA TRP A 115 10.65 -2.57 -1.47
C TRP A 115 9.32 -3.27 -1.78
N LEU A 116 9.29 -4.60 -1.87
CA LEU A 116 8.06 -5.39 -2.06
C LEU A 116 7.06 -5.28 -0.90
N VAL A 117 7.51 -4.87 0.28
CA VAL A 117 6.64 -4.68 1.45
C VAL A 117 5.56 -3.63 1.19
N VAL A 118 5.89 -2.59 0.42
CA VAL A 118 4.94 -1.49 0.12
C VAL A 118 3.75 -1.98 -0.72
N PRO A 119 3.92 -2.55 -1.93
CA PRO A 119 2.79 -3.07 -2.69
C PRO A 119 2.07 -4.21 -1.97
N LEU A 120 2.79 -5.03 -1.20
CA LEU A 120 2.19 -6.10 -0.40
C LEU A 120 1.24 -5.55 0.67
N PHE A 121 1.65 -4.50 1.40
CA PHE A 121 0.79 -3.82 2.37
C PHE A 121 -0.52 -3.36 1.72
N TRP A 122 -0.45 -2.70 0.56
CA TRP A 122 -1.62 -2.19 -0.15
C TRP A 122 -2.55 -3.31 -0.61
N LEU A 123 -1.98 -4.42 -1.11
CA LEU A 123 -2.74 -5.60 -1.51
C LEU A 123 -3.46 -6.22 -0.31
N VAL A 124 -2.75 -6.43 0.80
CA VAL A 124 -3.33 -7.00 2.02
C VAL A 124 -4.42 -6.08 2.58
N TRP A 125 -4.18 -4.77 2.63
CA TRP A 125 -5.17 -3.83 3.15
C TRP A 125 -6.43 -3.76 2.27
N ALA A 126 -6.28 -3.80 0.95
CA ALA A 126 -7.40 -3.86 0.02
C ALA A 126 -8.23 -5.13 0.21
N LEU A 127 -7.59 -6.29 0.37
CA LEU A 127 -8.24 -7.57 0.62
C LEU A 127 -8.99 -7.58 1.96
N VAL A 128 -8.34 -7.15 3.05
CA VAL A 128 -8.97 -7.03 4.37
C VAL A 128 -10.19 -6.10 4.30
N SER A 129 -10.05 -4.95 3.67
CA SER A 129 -11.14 -3.99 3.50
C SER A 129 -12.30 -4.53 2.66
N ALA A 130 -12.03 -5.37 1.65
CA ALA A 130 -13.05 -6.04 0.85
C ALA A 130 -13.80 -7.10 1.68
N VAL A 131 -13.07 -7.98 2.37
CA VAL A 131 -13.66 -9.02 3.23
C VAL A 131 -14.52 -8.42 4.33
N MET A 132 -14.05 -7.35 4.96
CA MET A 132 -14.77 -6.65 6.02
C MET A 132 -16.05 -5.96 5.52
N ARG A 133 -16.12 -5.56 4.25
CA ARG A 133 -17.34 -4.98 3.63
C ARG A 133 -18.36 -6.03 3.22
N VAL A 134 -17.93 -7.26 2.92
CA VAL A 134 -18.86 -8.35 2.56
C VAL A 134 -19.51 -8.95 3.81
N ARG A 135 -18.85 -8.88 4.97
CA ARG A 135 -19.30 -9.48 6.23
C ARG A 135 -20.05 -8.54 7.18
N GLY A 136 -20.10 -7.23 6.88
CA GLY A 136 -20.78 -6.21 7.68
C GLY A 136 -21.98 -5.65 6.93
#